data_AF-A0A392VLB5-F1
#
_entry.id   AF-A0A392VLB5-F1
#
_cell.length_a   1.000
_cell.length_b   1.000
_cell.length_c   1.000
_cell.angle_alpha   90.00
_cell.angle_beta   90.00
_cell.angle_gamma   90.00
#
_symmetry.space_group_name_H-M   'P 1'
#
loop_
_entity.id
_entity.type
_entity.pdbx_description
1 polymer ?
#
loop_
_entity_poly.entity_id
_entity_poly.type
_entity_poly.pdbx_seq_one_letter_code
_entity_poly.pdbx_strand_id
1 'polypeptide(L)' 'MPPRVAPAAPVDPVLDQTSSFYVHPSDGPSSVAVTPVLTGSNYHSWVRSMRRALGGKMKFDFVDGSIPV' A
#
# COMPACT_ATOMS: atom_id res chain seq x y z
N MET A 1 26.24 2.62 27.61
CA MET A 1 24.81 2.77 27.94
C MET A 1 24.04 2.58 26.64
N PRO A 2 23.10 1.61 26.52
CA PRO A 2 22.29 1.53 25.31
C PRO A 2 21.30 2.71 25.30
N PRO A 3 20.88 3.22 24.14
CA PRO A 3 19.86 4.25 24.08
C PRO A 3 18.56 3.70 24.67
N ARG A 4 17.98 4.42 25.63
CA ARG A 4 16.65 4.15 26.16
C ARG A 4 15.63 4.47 25.06
N VAL A 5 15.26 3.47 24.25
CA VAL A 5 14.10 3.58 23.37
C VAL A 5 12.89 3.64 24.28
N ALA A 6 12.30 4.83 24.44
CA ALA A 6 10.98 4.96 25.03
C ALA A 6 9.99 4.17 24.16
N PRO A 7 9.02 3.43 24.74
CA PRO A 7 7.97 2.84 23.93
C PRO A 7 7.29 3.97 23.16
N ALA A 8 7.30 3.90 21.83
CA ALA A 8 6.59 4.85 21.00
C ALA A 8 5.12 4.85 21.46
N ALA A 9 4.58 6.03 21.76
CA ALA A 9 3.15 6.17 22.03
C ALA A 9 2.37 5.52 20.87
N PRO A 10 1.20 4.92 21.12
CA PRO A 10 0.39 4.35 20.05
C PRO A 10 0.10 5.45 19.04
N VAL A 11 0.72 5.34 17.86
CA VAL A 11 0.51 6.28 16.77
C VAL A 11 -0.78 5.84 16.10
N ASP A 12 -1.75 6.75 15.98
CA ASP A 12 -2.99 6.43 15.27
C ASP A 12 -2.62 5.99 13.84
N PRO A 13 -3.04 4.81 13.38
CA PRO A 13 -2.62 4.25 12.09
C PRO A 13 -3.12 5.07 10.89
N VAL A 14 -4.06 5.98 11.12
CA VAL A 14 -4.57 6.94 10.13
C VAL A 14 -3.65 8.16 10.00
N LEU A 15 -2.77 8.41 10.96
CA LEU A 15 -1.82 9.51 10.98
C LEU A 15 -0.38 9.07 10.64
N ASP A 16 -0.08 7.78 10.74
CA ASP A 16 1.22 7.21 10.39
C ASP A 16 1.34 6.98 8.88
N GLN A 17 2.20 7.75 8.20
CA GLN A 17 2.43 7.64 6.75
C GLN A 17 2.98 6.28 6.29
N THR A 18 3.51 5.48 7.21
CA THR A 18 4.02 4.13 6.90
C THR A 18 2.94 3.04 7.06
N SER A 19 1.80 3.39 7.65
CA SER A 19 0.67 2.49 7.82
C SER A 19 -0.10 2.30 6.52
N SER A 20 -0.47 1.06 6.22
CA SER A 20 -1.34 0.75 5.07
C SER A 20 -2.71 1.44 5.19
N PHE A 21 -3.15 1.85 6.38
CA PHE A 21 -4.42 2.58 6.61
C PHE A 21 -4.33 4.10 6.40
N TYR A 22 -3.14 4.67 6.23
CA TYR A 22 -2.97 6.10 5.99
C TYR A 22 -3.46 6.50 4.59
N VAL A 23 -4.31 7.52 4.49
CA VAL A 23 -4.83 8.03 3.20
C VAL A 23 -4.13 9.34 2.88
N HIS A 24 -3.22 9.34 1.90
CA HIS A 24 -2.52 10.56 1.50
C HIS A 24 -3.50 11.48 0.74
N PRO A 25 -3.42 12.82 0.85
CA PRO A 25 -4.29 13.73 0.09
C PRO A 25 -4.24 13.56 -1.44
N SER A 26 -3.18 12.95 -1.97
CA SER A 26 -3.07 12.61 -3.41
C SER A 26 -3.74 11.27 -3.78
N ASP A 27 -4.25 10.51 -2.81
CA ASP A 27 -4.88 9.21 -3.03
C ASP A 27 -6.32 9.40 -3.51
N GLY A 28 -6.48 9.74 -4.79
CA GLY A 28 -7.77 9.79 -5.47
C GLY A 28 -8.15 8.49 -6.18
N PRO A 29 -9.38 8.38 -6.72
CA PRO A 29 -9.84 7.23 -7.50
C PRO A 29 -8.97 6.91 -8.71
N SER A 30 -8.31 7.91 -9.29
CA SER A 30 -7.39 7.79 -10.42
C SER A 30 -5.92 7.62 -10.02
N SER A 31 -5.61 7.59 -8.73
CA SER A 31 -4.22 7.55 -8.22
C SER A 31 -3.52 6.21 -8.46
N VAL A 32 -4.29 5.14 -8.75
CA VAL A 32 -3.77 3.83 -9.11
C VAL A 32 -4.30 3.50 -10.51
N ALA A 33 -3.48 3.78 -11.52
CA ALA A 33 -3.76 3.39 -12.90
C ALA A 33 -2.78 2.29 -13.32
N VAL A 34 -3.29 1.10 -13.60
CA VAL A 34 -2.50 -0.03 -14.11
C VAL A 34 -2.81 -0.23 -15.57
N THR A 35 -1.82 0.05 -16.42
CA THR A 35 -1.89 -0.16 -17.87
C THR A 35 -0.84 -1.19 -18.30
N PRO A 36 -1.16 -2.12 -19.22
CA PRO A 36 -2.46 -2.36 -19.85
C PRO A 36 -3.49 -2.98 -18.89
N VAL A 37 -4.79 -2.90 -19.23
CA VAL A 37 -5.86 -3.60 -18.50
C VAL A 37 -5.64 -5.12 -18.56
N LEU A 38 -6.03 -5.84 -17.52
CA LEU A 38 -5.88 -7.29 -17.46
C LEU A 38 -6.62 -7.96 -18.63
N THR A 39 -5.90 -8.83 -19.32
CA THR A 39 -6.39 -9.79 -20.30
C THR A 39 -5.88 -11.17 -19.92
N GLY A 40 -6.45 -12.22 -20.52
CA GLY A 40 -6.00 -13.59 -20.21
C GLY A 40 -4.51 -13.84 -20.49
N SER A 41 -3.96 -13.22 -21.53
CA SER A 41 -2.57 -13.43 -21.95
C SER A 41 -1.55 -12.53 -21.27
N ASN A 42 -1.95 -11.41 -20.65
CA ASN A 42 -1.02 -10.42 -20.11
C ASN A 42 -0.82 -10.49 -18.58
N TYR A 43 -1.37 -11.52 -17.91
CA TYR A 43 -1.40 -11.62 -16.46
C TYR A 43 -0.05 -11.34 -15.80
N HIS A 44 1.05 -11.89 -16.32
CA HIS A 44 2.37 -11.71 -15.74
C HIS A 44 2.86 -10.25 -15.74
N SER A 45 2.63 -9.54 -16.83
CA SER A 45 2.96 -8.12 -16.93
C SER A 45 1.99 -7.30 -16.07
N TRP A 46 0.70 -7.63 -16.11
CA TRP A 46 -0.33 -6.96 -15.33
C TRP A 46 -0.09 -7.06 -13.82
N VAL A 47 0.18 -8.25 -13.29
CA VAL A 47 0.38 -8.47 -11.85
C VAL A 47 1.63 -7.73 -11.34
N ARG A 48 2.68 -7.64 -12.17
CA ARG A 48 3.88 -6.85 -11.84
C ARG A 48 3.56 -5.35 -11.78
N SER A 49 2.79 -4.84 -12.74
CA SER A 49 2.36 -3.44 -12.75
C SER A 49 1.44 -3.13 -11.56
N MET A 50 0.49 -4.01 -11.24
CA MET A 50 -0.42 -3.88 -10.11
C MET A 50 0.32 -3.85 -8.77
N ARG A 51 1.27 -4.78 -8.56
CA ARG A 51 2.13 -4.81 -7.37
C ARG A 51 2.92 -3.52 -7.18
N ARG A 52 3.45 -2.95 -8.26
CA ARG A 52 4.21 -1.69 -8.20
C ARG A 52 3.30 -0.49 -7.91
N ALA A 53 2.17 -0.39 -8.60
CA ALA A 53 1.25 0.72 -8.45
C ALA A 53 0.64 0.81 -7.05
N LEU A 54 0.30 -0.33 -6.45
CA LEU A 54 -0.21 -0.39 -5.07
C LEU A 54 0.90 -0.37 -4.01
N GLY A 55 2.02 -1.05 -4.27
CA GLY A 55 3.14 -1.14 -3.34
C GLY A 55 3.79 0.22 -3.08
N GLY A 56 3.89 1.08 -4.10
CA GLY A 56 4.38 2.45 -3.94
C GLY A 56 3.52 3.34 -3.03
N LYS A 57 2.33 2.88 -2.64
CA LYS A 57 1.35 3.62 -1.82
C LYS A 57 1.00 2.89 -0.52
N MET A 58 1.70 1.79 -0.21
CA MET A 58 1.36 0.89 0.92
C MET A 58 -0.08 0.38 0.87
N LYS A 59 -0.60 0.11 -0.34
CA LYS A 59 -1.98 -0.37 -0.55
C LYS A 59 -2.07 -1.81 -1.05
N PHE A 60 -0.95 -2.47 -1.25
CA PHE A 60 -0.93 -3.83 -1.81
C PHE A 60 -1.56 -4.85 -0.85
N ASP A 61 -1.38 -4.64 0.45
CA ASP A 61 -1.85 -5.53 1.53
C ASP A 61 -3.39 -5.71 1.57
N PHE A 62 -4.14 -4.76 1.00
CA PHE A 62 -5.61 -4.85 0.87
C PHE A 62 -6.05 -5.81 -0.24
N VAL A 63 -5.17 -6.11 -1.19
CA VAL A 63 -5.48 -6.93 -2.37
C VAL A 63 -4.86 -8.31 -2.27
N ASP A 64 -3.72 -8.45 -1.59
CA ASP A 64 -3.08 -9.75 -1.39
C ASP A 64 -3.63 -10.55 -0.18
N GLY A 65 -4.50 -9.92 0.62
CA GLY A 65 -5.15 -10.55 1.77
C GLY A 65 -4.31 -10.51 3.06
N SER A 66 -3.20 -9.79 3.08
CA SER A 66 -2.42 -9.56 4.31
C SER A 66 -3.22 -8.77 5.35
N ILE A 67 -4.10 -7.87 4.91
CA ILE A 67 -5.10 -7.20 5.76
C ILE A 67 -6.42 -7.97 5.65
N PRO A 68 -6.95 -8.52 6.76
CA PRO A 68 -8.27 -9.14 6.76
C PRO A 68 -9.35 -8.09 6.50
N VAL A 69 -10.34 -8.45 5.68
CA VAL A 69 -11.53 -7.65 5.36
C VAL A 69 -12.63 -7.89 6.38
#